data_AF-A0A0K3CTS9-F1
#
_entry.id   AF-A0A0K3CTS9-F1
#
_cell.length_a   1.000
_cell.length_b   1.000
_cell.length_c   1.000
_cell.angle_alpha   90.00
_cell.angle_beta   90.00
_cell.angle_gamma   90.00
#
_symmetry.space_group_name_H-M   'P 1'
#
loop_
_entity.id
_entity.type
_entity.pdbx_description
1 polymer ?
#
loop_
_entity_poly.entity_id
_entity_poly.type
_entity_poly.pdbx_seq_one_letter_code
_entity_poly.pdbx_strand_id
1 'polypeptide(L)'
;MATDSKARGSSLDKLAIRGIRSFDSNEISVMQFYSPLTVIVGHNGSGKTTIIECLKYATTGDLPPGSKGGAWIHDPAIAGTSEVKAQVKLRFNNLRKEKMLVERRLQVTKKKTASGLSMKTLEGVISYADADQVDKKKRQTLSTKCANIDEEVPTQLGVSKAILQNVIFCHQEESNWPLSEPAALKKKFDDIFEATE
;
A
#
# COMPACT_ATOMS: atom_id res chain seq x y z
N MET A 1 26.98 12.27 -27.77
CA MET A 1 25.98 12.74 -26.80
C MET A 1 25.02 11.58 -26.56
N ALA A 2 25.35 10.74 -25.58
CA ALA A 2 24.58 9.53 -25.29
C ALA A 2 23.24 9.94 -24.67
N THR A 3 22.14 9.66 -25.36
CA THR A 3 20.81 9.74 -24.79
C THR A 3 20.68 8.65 -23.75
N ASP A 4 20.80 9.05 -22.49
CA ASP A 4 20.55 8.23 -21.32
C ASP A 4 19.20 7.53 -21.49
N SER A 5 19.21 6.20 -21.55
CA SER A 5 18.04 5.36 -21.76
C SER A 5 17.17 5.44 -20.50
N LYS A 6 16.32 6.47 -20.43
CA LYS A 6 15.33 6.70 -19.38
C LYS A 6 14.55 5.39 -19.16
N ALA A 7 14.72 4.77 -17.99
CA ALA A 7 14.08 3.52 -17.65
C ALA A 7 12.56 3.58 -17.96
N ARG A 8 12.11 2.70 -18.86
CA ARG A 8 10.70 2.55 -19.24
C ARG A 8 9.99 1.75 -18.14
N GLY A 9 9.79 2.36 -16.97
CA GLY A 9 9.11 1.72 -15.83
C GLY A 9 8.08 2.65 -15.19
N SER A 10 7.14 2.06 -14.44
CA SER A 10 6.30 2.79 -13.49
C SER A 10 7.16 3.42 -12.38
N SER A 11 6.63 4.40 -11.65
CA SER A 11 7.35 5.01 -10.52
C SER A 11 6.42 5.50 -9.42
N LEU A 12 6.84 5.39 -8.16
CA LEU A 12 6.14 5.99 -7.03
C LEU A 12 6.37 7.51 -7.02
N ASP A 13 5.36 8.28 -6.59
CA ASP A 13 5.43 9.74 -6.48
C ASP A 13 5.22 10.18 -5.02
N LYS A 14 4.00 10.04 -4.48
CA LYS A 14 3.69 10.46 -3.11
C LYS A 14 2.91 9.39 -2.36
N LEU A 15 3.23 9.22 -1.08
CA LEU A 15 2.44 8.45 -0.13
C LEU A 15 1.84 9.39 0.90
N ALA A 16 0.55 9.28 1.16
CA ALA A 16 -0.13 9.98 2.24
C ALA A 16 -0.79 8.96 3.16
N ILE A 17 -0.55 9.09 4.47
CA ILE A 17 -0.95 8.15 5.51
C ILE A 17 -1.70 8.93 6.59
N ARG A 18 -2.83 8.37 7.05
CA ARG A 18 -3.58 8.87 8.22
C ARG A 18 -4.16 7.70 9.01
N GLY A 19 -4.10 7.77 10.33
CA GLY A 19 -4.75 6.84 11.25
C GLY A 19 -4.21 5.42 11.15
N ILE A 20 -2.94 5.23 10.81
CA ILE A 20 -2.27 3.92 10.75
C ILE A 20 -1.18 3.87 11.82
N ARG A 21 -1.24 2.91 12.75
CA ARG A 21 -0.30 2.77 13.87
C ARG A 21 0.04 4.13 14.53
N SER A 22 1.29 4.59 14.46
CA SER A 22 1.75 5.85 15.06
C SER A 22 1.40 7.11 14.25
N PHE A 23 0.88 6.96 13.02
CA PHE A 23 0.40 8.09 12.23
C PHE A 23 -0.93 8.60 12.79
N ASP A 24 -0.96 9.91 13.04
CA ASP A 24 -2.10 10.60 13.65
C ASP A 24 -3.41 10.37 12.86
N SER A 25 -4.53 10.35 13.59
CA SER A 25 -5.85 10.09 13.01
C SER A 25 -6.56 11.33 12.45
N ASN A 26 -6.12 12.53 12.86
CA ASN A 26 -6.63 13.82 12.41
C ASN A 26 -5.78 14.43 11.30
N GLU A 27 -4.45 14.26 11.37
CA GLU A 27 -3.49 14.82 10.42
C GLU A 27 -3.05 13.81 9.36
N ILE A 28 -2.91 14.29 8.12
CA ILE A 28 -2.37 13.48 7.01
C ILE A 28 -0.86 13.72 6.94
N SER A 29 -0.08 12.66 7.14
CA SER A 29 1.36 12.69 6.90
C SER A 29 1.65 12.37 5.43
N VAL A 30 2.46 13.19 4.77
CA VAL A 30 2.81 13.03 3.34
C VAL A 30 4.30 12.82 3.16
N MET A 31 4.67 11.83 2.36
CA MET A 31 6.04 11.54 1.92
C MET A 31 6.14 11.60 0.40
N GLN A 32 7.24 12.16 -0.11
CA GLN A 32 7.61 12.18 -1.53
C GLN A 32 8.69 11.12 -1.78
N PHE A 33 8.53 10.34 -2.85
CA PHE A 33 9.57 9.46 -3.37
C PHE A 33 10.43 10.19 -4.40
N TYR A 34 11.71 9.92 -4.36
CA TYR A 34 12.73 10.46 -5.24
C TYR A 34 13.41 9.34 -6.02
N SER A 35 13.88 9.69 -7.22
CA SER A 35 14.64 8.79 -8.09
C SER A 35 16.09 9.29 -8.18
N PRO A 36 17.09 8.39 -8.17
CA PRO A 36 16.97 6.93 -8.11
C PRO A 36 16.80 6.37 -6.68
N LEU A 37 16.99 7.20 -5.65
CA LEU A 37 17.05 6.76 -4.25
C LEU A 37 16.17 7.62 -3.34
N THR A 38 15.40 6.97 -2.47
CA THR A 38 14.69 7.61 -1.36
C THR A 38 15.24 7.04 -0.05
N VAL A 39 15.71 7.90 0.84
CA VAL A 39 16.27 7.50 2.14
C VAL A 39 15.26 7.82 3.24
N ILE A 40 14.85 6.81 4.01
CA ILE A 40 13.92 6.95 5.14
C ILE A 40 14.70 6.68 6.43
N VAL A 41 14.93 7.73 7.22
CA VAL A 41 15.66 7.66 8.50
C VAL A 41 14.77 8.12 9.66
N GLY A 42 15.07 7.63 10.86
CA GLY A 42 14.33 7.95 12.07
C GLY A 42 14.66 6.96 13.20
N HIS A 43 14.32 7.32 14.44
CA HIS A 43 14.51 6.46 15.61
C HIS A 43 13.65 5.19 15.55
N ASN A 44 13.91 4.23 16.44
CA ASN A 44 13.06 3.05 16.57
C ASN A 44 11.64 3.46 17.00
N GLY A 45 10.62 2.85 16.41
CA GLY A 45 9.22 3.24 16.64
C GLY A 45 8.74 4.47 15.85
N SER A 46 9.58 5.12 15.04
CA SER A 46 9.18 6.30 14.26
C SER A 46 8.26 6.03 13.05
N GLY A 47 7.82 4.77 12.86
CA GLY A 47 6.92 4.40 11.74
C GLY A 47 7.60 4.06 10.41
N LYS A 48 8.92 3.86 10.37
CA LYS A 48 9.65 3.47 9.13
C LYS A 48 9.07 2.21 8.48
N THR A 49 8.93 1.13 9.26
CA THR A 49 8.34 -0.12 8.79
C THR A 49 6.89 0.09 8.34
N THR A 50 6.14 0.93 9.05
CA THR A 50 4.75 1.27 8.71
C THR A 50 4.59 1.94 7.35
N ILE A 51 5.56 2.75 6.92
CA ILE A 51 5.57 3.31 5.57
C ILE A 51 5.61 2.20 4.51
N ILE A 52 6.44 1.17 4.72
CA ILE A 52 6.54 0.03 3.81
C ILE A 52 5.26 -0.83 3.85
N GLU A 53 4.67 -1.03 5.05
CA GLU A 53 3.36 -1.69 5.19
C GLU A 53 2.28 -0.94 4.40
N CYS A 54 2.25 0.39 4.46
CA CYS A 54 1.31 1.22 3.70
C CYS A 54 1.53 1.09 2.19
N LEU A 55 2.78 0.98 1.72
CA LEU A 55 3.07 0.73 0.30
C LEU A 55 2.57 -0.65 -0.15
N LYS A 56 2.82 -1.71 0.64
CA LYS A 56 2.28 -3.05 0.40
C LYS A 56 0.76 -3.02 0.34
N TYR A 57 0.12 -2.40 1.33
CA TYR A 57 -1.34 -2.32 1.42
C TYR A 57 -1.94 -1.53 0.25
N ALA A 58 -1.38 -0.37 -0.09
CA ALA A 58 -1.85 0.45 -1.20
C ALA A 58 -1.82 -0.31 -2.53
N THR A 59 -0.75 -1.08 -2.75
CA THR A 59 -0.51 -1.78 -4.02
C THR A 59 -1.16 -3.14 -4.14
N THR A 60 -1.49 -3.80 -3.02
CA THR A 60 -1.92 -5.21 -3.05
C THR A 60 -3.22 -5.50 -2.29
N GLY A 61 -3.65 -4.59 -1.41
CA GLY A 61 -4.78 -4.77 -0.51
C GLY A 61 -4.47 -5.57 0.76
N ASP A 62 -3.28 -6.17 0.85
CA ASP A 62 -2.92 -7.06 1.95
C ASP A 62 -2.47 -6.27 3.18
N LEU A 63 -3.01 -6.65 4.33
CA LEU A 63 -2.63 -6.10 5.62
C LEU A 63 -1.29 -6.71 6.09
N PRO A 64 -0.50 -5.98 6.91
CA PRO A 64 0.73 -6.54 7.48
C PRO A 64 0.45 -7.72 8.43
N PRO A 65 1.46 -8.57 8.70
CA PRO A 65 1.32 -9.64 9.68
C PRO A 65 0.97 -9.08 11.07
N GLY A 66 0.23 -9.87 11.85
CA GLY A 66 -0.21 -9.46 13.19
C GLY A 66 -1.28 -8.35 13.24
N SER A 67 -1.84 -7.93 12.10
CA SER A 67 -2.85 -6.85 12.03
C SER A 67 -4.29 -7.28 12.28
N LYS A 68 -4.54 -8.56 12.60
CA LYS A 68 -5.88 -9.11 12.81
C LYS A 68 -6.64 -8.28 13.86
N GLY A 69 -7.93 -8.09 13.65
CA GLY A 69 -8.78 -7.36 14.60
C GLY A 69 -8.65 -5.83 14.57
N GLY A 70 -7.88 -5.25 13.63
CA GLY A 70 -7.74 -3.80 13.49
C GLY A 70 -6.50 -3.21 14.17
N ALA A 71 -5.58 -4.04 14.65
CA ALA A 71 -4.33 -3.62 15.33
C ALA A 71 -3.40 -2.75 14.46
N TRP A 72 -3.61 -2.72 13.14
CA TRP A 72 -2.85 -1.85 12.23
C TRP A 72 -3.37 -0.41 12.18
N ILE A 73 -4.65 -0.20 12.50
CA ILE A 73 -5.27 1.12 12.53
C ILE A 73 -4.90 1.78 13.86
N HIS A 74 -4.70 3.10 13.84
CA HIS A 74 -4.39 3.87 15.04
C HIS A 74 -5.45 3.63 16.13
N ASP A 75 -4.99 3.39 17.34
CA ASP A 75 -5.83 2.92 18.43
C ASP A 75 -6.85 4.00 18.86
N PRO A 76 -8.17 3.70 18.84
CA PRO A 76 -9.19 4.67 19.25
C PRO A 76 -9.13 5.10 20.72
N ALA A 77 -8.56 4.28 21.63
CA ALA A 77 -8.32 4.67 23.01
C ALA A 77 -7.22 5.72 23.11
N ILE A 78 -6.13 5.57 22.34
CA ILE A 78 -5.06 6.58 22.25
C ILE A 78 -5.59 7.87 21.60
N ALA A 79 -6.40 7.75 20.54
CA ALA A 79 -7.02 8.91 19.89
C ALA A 79 -8.11 9.61 20.74
N GLY A 80 -8.55 9.00 21.85
CA GLY A 80 -9.65 9.54 22.67
C GLY A 80 -11.02 9.49 21.99
N THR A 81 -11.21 8.67 20.94
CA THR A 81 -12.46 8.57 20.17
C THR A 81 -13.11 7.20 20.31
N SER A 82 -14.36 7.03 19.85
CA SER A 82 -15.00 5.72 19.74
C SER A 82 -14.62 4.98 18.44
N GLU A 83 -14.10 5.71 17.47
CA GLU A 83 -13.83 5.27 16.11
C GLU A 83 -12.62 6.00 15.55
N VAL A 84 -11.79 5.29 14.78
CA VAL A 84 -10.72 5.87 13.98
C VAL A 84 -10.89 5.45 12.52
N LYS A 85 -10.80 6.44 11.61
CA LYS A 85 -10.78 6.22 10.16
C LYS A 85 -9.36 6.33 9.63
N ALA A 86 -8.88 5.22 9.11
CA ALA A 86 -7.59 5.09 8.47
C ALA A 86 -7.68 5.34 6.97
N GLN A 87 -6.62 5.93 6.41
CA GLN A 87 -6.52 6.19 4.98
C GLN A 87 -5.07 6.06 4.51
N VAL A 88 -4.88 5.35 3.40
CA VAL A 88 -3.61 5.28 2.68
C VAL A 88 -3.86 5.72 1.24
N LYS A 89 -3.15 6.75 0.80
CA LYS A 89 -3.18 7.26 -0.58
C LYS A 89 -1.82 7.11 -1.21
N LEU A 90 -1.74 6.44 -2.34
CA LEU A 90 -0.51 6.33 -3.12
C LEU A 90 -0.73 6.96 -4.49
N ARG A 91 0.14 7.92 -4.80
CA ARG A 91 0.30 8.47 -6.14
C ARG A 91 1.50 7.82 -6.80
N PHE A 92 1.33 7.42 -8.05
CA PHE A 92 2.37 6.79 -8.86
C PHE A 92 2.16 7.11 -10.34
N ASN A 93 3.20 6.97 -11.15
CA ASN A 93 3.10 6.97 -12.60
C ASN A 93 2.98 5.52 -13.08
N ASN A 94 1.96 5.22 -13.86
CA ASN A 94 1.80 3.89 -14.45
C ASN A 94 2.80 3.65 -15.61
N LEU A 95 2.75 2.47 -16.22
CA LEU A 95 3.56 2.11 -17.39
C LEU A 95 3.40 3.09 -18.56
N ARG A 96 2.24 3.74 -18.69
CA ARG A 96 1.92 4.74 -19.72
C ARG A 96 2.32 6.17 -19.33
N LYS A 97 3.00 6.35 -18.19
CA LYS A 97 3.37 7.67 -17.61
C LYS A 97 2.16 8.54 -17.24
N GLU A 98 1.00 7.94 -17.11
CA GLU A 98 -0.19 8.60 -16.57
C GLU A 98 -0.09 8.60 -15.04
N LYS A 99 -0.35 9.76 -14.42
CA LYS A 99 -0.37 9.88 -12.96
C LYS A 99 -1.64 9.25 -12.41
N MET A 100 -1.47 8.25 -11.58
CA MET A 100 -2.52 7.50 -10.91
C MET A 100 -2.59 7.88 -9.43
N LEU A 101 -3.78 7.79 -8.86
CA LEU A 101 -4.05 7.89 -7.43
C LEU A 101 -4.88 6.68 -7.00
N VAL A 102 -4.32 5.85 -6.12
CA VAL A 102 -5.08 4.85 -5.36
C VAL A 102 -5.29 5.34 -3.94
N GLU A 103 -6.51 5.15 -3.44
CA GLU A 103 -6.92 5.48 -2.10
C GLU A 103 -7.60 4.26 -1.46
N ARG A 104 -7.09 3.82 -0.31
CA ARG A 104 -7.68 2.75 0.49
C ARG A 104 -8.07 3.29 1.85
N ARG A 105 -9.24 2.88 2.34
CA ARG A 105 -9.84 3.38 3.58
C ARG A 105 -10.22 2.21 4.48
N LEU A 106 -9.94 2.37 5.76
CA LEU A 106 -10.31 1.43 6.80
C LEU A 106 -10.96 2.19 7.95
N GLN A 107 -11.71 1.48 8.77
CA GLN A 107 -12.31 2.01 9.99
C GLN A 107 -12.15 0.99 11.10
N VAL A 108 -11.77 1.43 12.29
CA VAL A 108 -11.86 0.62 13.49
C VAL A 108 -12.77 1.29 14.51
N THR A 109 -13.58 0.50 15.21
CA THR A 109 -14.54 1.00 16.20
C THR A 109 -14.42 0.19 17.48
N LYS A 110 -14.48 0.86 18.63
CA LYS A 110 -14.47 0.19 19.94
C LYS A 110 -15.74 -0.67 20.10
N LYS A 111 -15.56 -1.93 20.49
CA LYS A 111 -16.65 -2.82 20.90
C LYS A 111 -16.63 -3.00 22.41
N LYS A 112 -17.80 -3.23 23.01
CA LYS A 112 -17.95 -3.51 24.45
C LYS A 112 -17.53 -4.94 24.85
N THR A 113 -17.03 -5.75 23.91
CA THR A 113 -16.67 -7.16 24.10
C THR A 113 -15.17 -7.35 24.37
N ALA A 114 -14.78 -8.51 24.89
CA ALA A 114 -13.39 -8.85 25.26
C ALA A 114 -12.35 -8.73 24.12
N SER A 115 -12.79 -8.76 22.85
CA SER A 115 -11.93 -8.53 21.68
C SER A 115 -11.66 -7.04 21.37
N GLY A 116 -12.30 -6.11 22.10
CA GLY A 116 -12.02 -4.66 22.16
C GLY A 116 -12.33 -3.82 20.91
N LEU A 117 -12.11 -4.35 19.70
CA LEU A 117 -12.14 -3.60 18.44
C LEU A 117 -12.89 -4.34 17.32
N SER A 118 -13.43 -3.55 16.37
CA SER A 118 -14.04 -4.04 15.14
C SER A 118 -13.49 -3.28 13.95
N MET A 119 -12.82 -3.99 13.04
CA MET A 119 -12.34 -3.40 11.79
C MET A 119 -13.39 -3.56 10.69
N LYS A 120 -13.52 -2.53 9.85
CA LYS A 120 -14.25 -2.56 8.59
C LYS A 120 -13.40 -1.97 7.48
N THR A 121 -13.35 -2.64 6.34
CA THR A 121 -12.82 -2.05 5.10
C THR A 121 -13.89 -1.17 4.48
N LEU A 122 -13.54 0.09 4.20
CA LEU A 122 -14.42 1.03 3.50
C LEU A 122 -14.12 1.00 2.00
N GLU A 123 -14.97 1.64 1.21
CA GLU A 123 -14.78 1.74 -0.24
C GLU A 123 -13.44 2.43 -0.57
N GLY A 124 -12.62 1.74 -1.36
CA GLY A 124 -11.40 2.28 -1.94
C GLY A 124 -11.67 2.91 -3.30
N VAL A 125 -10.73 3.66 -3.84
CA VAL A 125 -10.86 4.30 -5.16
C VAL A 125 -9.52 4.24 -5.89
N ILE A 126 -9.55 3.95 -7.19
CA ILE A 126 -8.42 4.19 -8.10
C ILE A 126 -8.86 5.12 -9.23
N SER A 127 -8.05 6.14 -9.50
CA SER A 127 -8.36 7.21 -10.47
C SER A 127 -7.08 7.82 -11.05
N TYR A 128 -7.22 8.65 -12.09
CA TYR A 128 -6.13 9.50 -12.56
C TYR A 128 -5.95 10.71 -11.62
N ALA A 129 -4.72 11.00 -11.20
CA ALA A 129 -4.42 12.02 -10.20
C ALA A 129 -4.51 13.46 -10.74
N ASP A 130 -4.12 13.68 -12.00
CA ASP A 130 -4.17 14.99 -12.66
C ASP A 130 -5.26 14.98 -13.73
N ALA A 131 -6.53 15.04 -13.28
CA ALA A 131 -7.68 15.06 -14.16
C ALA A 131 -7.59 16.12 -15.28
N ASP A 132 -6.90 17.25 -15.08
CA ASP A 132 -6.70 18.32 -16.09
C ASP A 132 -5.68 18.00 -17.20
N GLN A 133 -4.76 17.06 -16.97
CA GLN A 133 -3.68 16.69 -17.91
C GLN A 133 -4.01 15.42 -18.71
N VAL A 134 -5.11 14.75 -18.39
CA VAL A 134 -5.60 13.57 -19.10
C VAL A 134 -6.76 14.00 -20.00
N ASP A 135 -6.85 13.46 -21.21
CA ASP A 135 -8.00 13.67 -22.11
C ASP A 135 -9.32 13.67 -21.32
N LYS A 136 -10.20 14.66 -21.56
CA LYS A 136 -11.50 14.76 -20.85
C LYS A 136 -12.30 13.46 -20.84
N LYS A 137 -12.09 12.56 -21.81
CA LYS A 137 -12.70 11.22 -21.90
C LYS A 137 -12.18 10.22 -20.84
N LYS A 138 -10.94 10.35 -20.38
CA LYS A 138 -10.30 9.47 -19.39
C LYS A 138 -10.37 10.00 -17.95
N ARG A 139 -11.05 11.12 -17.74
CA ARG A 139 -11.22 11.83 -16.46
C ARG A 139 -12.16 11.08 -15.51
N GLN A 140 -11.90 9.79 -15.30
CA GLN A 140 -12.82 8.84 -14.70
C GLN A 140 -12.12 8.01 -13.63
N THR A 141 -12.88 7.70 -12.59
CA THR A 141 -12.57 6.63 -11.63
C THR A 141 -12.52 5.31 -12.41
N LEU A 142 -11.42 4.57 -12.28
CA LEU A 142 -11.30 3.25 -12.92
C LEU A 142 -12.10 2.20 -12.15
N SER A 143 -12.04 2.25 -10.82
CA SER A 143 -12.77 1.33 -9.94
C SER A 143 -12.92 1.90 -8.54
N THR A 144 -13.99 1.48 -7.85
CA THR A 144 -14.20 1.68 -6.42
C THR A 144 -14.35 0.37 -5.63
N LYS A 145 -14.40 -0.78 -6.30
CA LYS A 145 -14.51 -2.09 -5.65
C LYS A 145 -13.13 -2.58 -5.24
N CYS A 146 -12.94 -2.94 -3.97
CA CYS A 146 -11.65 -3.37 -3.44
C CYS A 146 -11.01 -4.51 -4.24
N ALA A 147 -11.76 -5.56 -4.58
CA ALA A 147 -11.26 -6.69 -5.36
C ALA A 147 -10.65 -6.24 -6.71
N ASN A 148 -11.36 -5.36 -7.42
CA ASN A 148 -10.87 -4.80 -8.68
C ASN A 148 -9.65 -3.90 -8.47
N ILE A 149 -9.52 -3.19 -7.33
CA ILE A 149 -8.33 -2.36 -7.04
C ILE A 149 -7.11 -3.25 -6.78
N ASP A 150 -7.30 -4.41 -6.13
CA ASP A 150 -6.24 -5.38 -5.84
C ASP A 150 -5.64 -5.99 -7.11
N GLU A 151 -6.42 -6.05 -8.19
CA GLU A 151 -5.98 -6.48 -9.53
C GLU A 151 -5.43 -5.30 -10.36
N GLU A 152 -6.15 -4.17 -10.38
CA GLU A 152 -5.85 -3.03 -11.25
C GLU A 152 -4.53 -2.33 -10.88
N VAL A 153 -4.23 -2.18 -9.58
CA VAL A 153 -3.00 -1.46 -9.17
C VAL A 153 -1.73 -2.20 -9.61
N PRO A 154 -1.57 -3.52 -9.36
CA PRO A 154 -0.46 -4.29 -9.92
C PRO A 154 -0.36 -4.17 -11.45
N THR A 155 -1.47 -4.28 -12.17
CA THR A 155 -1.51 -4.12 -13.64
C THR A 155 -1.01 -2.76 -14.10
N GLN A 156 -1.41 -1.67 -13.43
CA GLN A 156 -0.98 -0.31 -13.76
C GLN A 156 0.50 -0.08 -13.42
N LEU A 157 1.01 -0.72 -12.36
CA LEU A 157 2.44 -0.70 -12.01
C LEU A 157 3.28 -1.59 -12.95
N GLY A 158 2.68 -2.56 -13.63
CA GLY A 158 3.38 -3.50 -14.49
C GLY A 158 4.18 -4.54 -13.72
N VAL A 159 3.75 -4.87 -12.51
CA VAL A 159 4.43 -5.81 -11.61
C VAL A 159 3.38 -6.73 -11.02
N SER A 160 3.61 -8.04 -10.99
CA SER A 160 2.66 -8.99 -10.41
C SER A 160 2.45 -8.72 -8.91
N LYS A 161 1.25 -9.08 -8.40
CA LYS A 161 0.93 -8.97 -6.98
C LYS A 161 1.95 -9.73 -6.13
N ALA A 162 2.36 -10.93 -6.55
CA ALA A 162 3.35 -11.72 -5.83
C ALA A 162 4.72 -11.02 -5.71
N ILE A 163 5.21 -10.36 -6.76
CA ILE A 163 6.47 -9.60 -6.72
C ILE A 163 6.34 -8.38 -5.81
N LEU A 164 5.23 -7.64 -5.87
CA LEU A 164 4.97 -6.52 -4.97
C LEU A 164 5.01 -6.95 -3.49
N GLN A 165 4.48 -8.13 -3.19
CA GLN A 165 4.35 -8.64 -1.82
C GLN A 165 5.60 -9.31 -1.28
N ASN A 166 6.23 -10.19 -2.06
CA ASN A 166 7.31 -11.04 -1.59
C ASN A 166 8.70 -10.45 -1.87
N VAL A 167 8.80 -9.49 -2.80
CA VAL A 167 10.09 -8.93 -3.22
C VAL A 167 10.18 -7.43 -2.95
N ILE A 168 9.29 -6.61 -3.52
CA ILE A 168 9.42 -5.13 -3.48
C ILE A 168 9.04 -4.57 -2.10
N PHE A 169 7.87 -4.94 -1.58
CA PHE A 169 7.37 -4.50 -0.27
C PHE A 169 7.27 -5.67 0.71
N CYS A 170 8.27 -6.55 0.68
CA CYS A 170 8.37 -7.66 1.63
C CYS A 170 8.36 -7.10 3.06
N HIS A 171 7.57 -7.73 3.94
CA HIS A 171 7.49 -7.29 5.32
C HIS A 171 8.81 -7.61 6.04
N GLN A 172 9.22 -6.76 6.98
CA GLN A 172 10.47 -6.92 7.72
C GLN A 172 10.56 -8.28 8.44
N GLU A 173 9.46 -8.76 9.02
CA GLU A 173 9.40 -10.07 9.69
C GLU A 173 9.43 -11.24 8.70
N GLU A 174 9.19 -10.99 7.41
CA GLU A 174 9.12 -11.99 6.35
C GLU A 174 10.35 -11.95 5.42
N SER A 175 11.32 -11.05 5.66
CA SER A 175 12.44 -10.78 4.74
C SER A 175 13.37 -11.96 4.53
N ASN A 176 13.43 -12.87 5.51
CA ASN A 176 14.29 -14.05 5.47
C ASN A 176 13.62 -15.25 4.78
N TRP A 177 12.49 -15.05 4.10
CA TRP A 177 11.80 -16.11 3.37
C TRP A 177 12.67 -16.89 2.38
N PRO A 178 13.73 -16.34 1.73
CA PRO A 178 14.60 -17.15 0.88
C PRO A 178 15.36 -18.26 1.63
N LEU A 179 15.42 -18.16 2.97
CA LEU A 179 16.06 -19.11 3.87
C LEU A 179 15.05 -20.03 4.59
N SER A 180 13.75 -19.96 4.24
CA SER A 180 12.74 -20.82 4.84
C SER A 180 12.90 -22.28 4.41
N GLU A 181 12.16 -23.17 5.06
CA GLU A 181 12.09 -24.58 4.68
C GLU A 181 11.66 -24.78 3.21
N PRO A 182 12.06 -25.90 2.58
CA PRO A 182 11.86 -26.12 1.15
C PRO A 182 10.42 -25.94 0.66
N ALA A 183 9.42 -26.33 1.46
CA ALA A 183 8.02 -26.21 1.09
C ALA A 183 7.54 -24.75 1.01
N ALA A 184 7.84 -23.93 2.03
CA ALA A 184 7.49 -22.51 2.03
C ALA A 184 8.26 -21.73 0.95
N LEU A 185 9.53 -22.09 0.73
CA LEU A 185 10.36 -21.51 -0.32
C LEU A 185 9.79 -21.81 -1.70
N LYS A 186 9.48 -23.08 -1.99
CA LYS A 186 8.89 -23.49 -3.27
C LYS A 186 7.59 -22.75 -3.53
N LYS A 187 6.70 -22.68 -2.54
CA LYS A 187 5.43 -21.96 -2.66
C LYS A 187 5.63 -20.51 -3.10
N LYS A 188 6.57 -19.79 -2.48
CA LYS A 188 6.85 -18.39 -2.86
C LYS A 188 7.44 -18.27 -4.26
N PHE A 189 8.26 -19.22 -4.69
CA PHE A 189 8.75 -19.25 -6.07
C PHE A 189 7.63 -19.51 -7.07
N ASP A 190 6.76 -20.49 -6.80
CA ASP A 190 5.61 -20.81 -7.64
C ASP A 190 4.69 -19.57 -7.77
N ASP A 191 4.41 -18.88 -6.65
CA ASP A 191 3.62 -17.64 -6.62
C ASP A 191 4.27 -16.51 -7.44
N ILE A 192 5.60 -16.35 -7.38
CA ILE A 192 6.35 -15.29 -8.08
C ILE A 192 6.42 -15.56 -9.59
N PHE A 193 6.62 -16.81 -9.98
CA PHE A 193 6.81 -17.20 -11.37
C PHE A 193 5.52 -17.61 -12.07
N GLU A 194 4.37 -17.54 -11.38
CA GLU A 194 3.06 -17.99 -11.89
C GLU A 194 3.14 -19.41 -12.47
N ALA A 195 4.01 -20.24 -11.88
CA ALA A 195 4.24 -21.61 -12.30
C ALA A 195 3.12 -22.49 -11.76
N THR A 196 1.94 -22.43 -12.38
CA THR A 196 1.01 -23.55 -12.32
C THR A 196 1.55 -24.66 -13.20
N GLU A 197 1.89 -25.80 -12.59
CA GLU A 197 2.03 -27.07 -13.32
C GLU A 197 0.79 -27.36 -14.18
#